data_AF-A0A920HQP8-F1
#
_entry.id   AF-A0A920HQP8-F1
#
_cell.length_a   1.000
_cell.length_b   1.000
_cell.length_c   1.000
_cell.angle_alpha   90.00
_cell.angle_beta   90.00
_cell.angle_gamma   90.00
#
_symmetry.space_group_name_H-M   'P 1'
#
loop_
_entity.id
_entity.type
_entity.pdbx_description
1 polymer ?
#
loop_
_entity_poly.entity_id
_entity_poly.type
_entity_poly.pdbx_seq_one_letter_code
_entity_poly.pdbx_strand_id
1 'polypeptide(L)'
;MFEKFVDNPTQIRKEELLDNNSLCNYLFNFLDIDKSNFELLQFPSGFSNLTYLIISNDKEYILRKPPIGAKIKSGHDMSREFNVLSALDKNYKNHLLQFIIVMI
;
A
#
# COMPACT_ATOMS: atom_id res chain seq x y z
N MET A 1 -15.32 10.20 -19.95
CA MET A 1 -15.97 8.87 -19.86
C MET A 1 -15.09 7.79 -19.20
N PHE A 2 -13.80 8.07 -18.88
CA PHE A 2 -12.89 7.11 -18.21
C PHE A 2 -12.93 7.16 -16.67
N GLU A 3 -13.46 8.22 -16.06
CA GLU A 3 -13.47 8.39 -14.59
C GLU A 3 -14.24 7.30 -13.84
N LYS A 4 -15.20 6.63 -14.50
CA LYS A 4 -16.03 5.59 -13.86
C LYS A 4 -15.25 4.31 -13.49
N PHE A 5 -14.04 4.12 -14.02
CA PHE A 5 -13.23 2.92 -13.80
C PHE A 5 -11.99 3.16 -12.94
N VAL A 6 -11.77 4.39 -12.47
CA VAL A 6 -10.66 4.71 -11.59
C VAL A 6 -11.05 4.37 -10.16
N ASP A 7 -10.32 3.44 -9.54
CA ASP A 7 -10.49 3.11 -8.14
C ASP A 7 -9.93 4.24 -7.28
N ASN A 8 -10.78 4.82 -6.43
CA ASN A 8 -10.41 5.92 -5.55
C ASN A 8 -10.30 5.40 -4.12
N PRO A 9 -9.31 5.87 -3.35
CA PRO A 9 -9.14 5.47 -1.96
C PRO A 9 -10.31 5.98 -1.11
N THR A 10 -10.85 5.13 -0.25
CA THR A 10 -11.97 5.40 0.64
C THR A 10 -11.61 5.05 2.09
N GLN A 11 -12.57 5.22 3.00
CA GLN A 11 -12.42 4.75 4.38
C GLN A 11 -12.16 3.23 4.43
N ILE A 12 -11.30 2.81 5.36
CA ILE A 12 -10.91 1.42 5.55
C ILE A 12 -12.13 0.59 6.02
N ARG A 13 -12.28 -0.61 5.45
CA ARG A 13 -13.31 -1.57 5.87
C ARG A 13 -13.11 -2.02 7.31
N LYS A 14 -14.21 -2.25 8.04
CA LYS A 14 -14.19 -2.53 9.48
C LYS A 14 -13.42 -3.81 9.82
N GLU A 15 -13.52 -4.83 8.98
CA GLU A 15 -12.87 -6.12 9.10
C GLU A 15 -11.38 -6.10 8.74
N GLU A 16 -10.89 -4.99 8.17
CA GLU A 16 -9.50 -4.83 7.71
C GLU A 16 -8.82 -3.62 8.36
N LEU A 17 -9.34 -3.18 9.51
CA LEU A 17 -8.78 -2.08 10.28
C LEU A 17 -7.33 -2.37 10.68
N LEU A 18 -6.49 -1.38 10.46
CA LEU A 18 -5.10 -1.34 10.88
C LEU A 18 -4.96 -0.38 12.06
N ASP A 19 -4.07 -0.71 13.00
CA ASP A 19 -3.68 0.25 14.04
C ASP A 19 -2.78 1.32 13.43
N ASN A 20 -3.39 2.47 13.12
CA ASN A 20 -2.70 3.59 12.51
C ASN A 20 -1.49 4.07 13.33
N ASN A 21 -1.56 4.03 14.67
CA ASN A 21 -0.46 4.49 15.50
C ASN A 21 0.72 3.53 15.43
N SER A 22 0.46 2.22 15.55
CA SER A 22 1.49 1.20 15.43
C SER A 22 2.11 1.18 14.03
N LEU A 23 1.29 1.29 12.99
CA LEU A 23 1.75 1.35 11.60
C LEU A 23 2.60 2.60 11.34
N CYS A 24 2.11 3.78 11.73
CA CYS A 24 2.83 5.04 11.58
C CYS A 24 4.19 4.99 12.30
N ASN A 25 4.24 4.50 13.53
CA ASN A 25 5.48 4.35 14.29
C ASN A 25 6.48 3.39 13.64
N TYR A 26 5.99 2.29 13.06
CA TYR A 26 6.83 1.35 12.34
C TYR A 26 7.42 1.97 11.07
N LEU A 27 6.56 2.59 10.24
CA LEU A 27 6.95 3.16 8.95
C LEU A 27 7.84 4.39 9.07
N PHE A 28 7.69 5.18 10.13
CA PHE A 28 8.53 6.34 10.44
C PHE A 28 10.03 6.01 10.45
N ASN A 29 10.42 4.77 10.76
CA ASN A 29 11.82 4.38 10.79
C ASN A 29 12.42 4.13 9.39
N PHE A 30 11.58 4.01 8.36
CA PHE A 30 12.00 3.60 7.01
C PHE A 30 11.66 4.64 5.94
N LEU A 31 10.67 5.50 6.21
CA LEU A 31 10.11 6.45 5.27
C LEU A 31 10.06 7.84 5.88
N ASP A 32 10.00 8.85 5.01
CA ASP A 32 9.80 10.24 5.42
C ASP A 32 8.32 10.48 5.72
N ILE A 33 7.92 10.10 6.94
CA ILE A 33 6.56 10.21 7.48
C ILE A 33 6.56 11.24 8.60
N ASP A 34 5.60 12.15 8.59
CA ASP A 34 5.25 12.94 9.77
C ASP A 34 4.10 12.28 10.52
N LYS A 35 4.35 11.97 11.78
CA LYS A 35 3.38 11.35 12.68
C LYS A 35 2.19 12.27 12.97
N SER A 36 2.36 13.59 12.85
CA SER A 36 1.30 14.57 13.06
C SER A 36 0.33 14.68 11.88
N ASN A 37 0.79 14.27 10.69
CA ASN A 37 0.06 14.32 9.44
C ASN A 37 0.15 12.96 8.74
N PHE A 38 -0.51 11.95 9.32
CA PHE A 38 -0.57 10.59 8.78
C PHE A 38 -2.02 10.21 8.49
N GLU A 39 -2.34 10.07 7.21
CA GLU A 39 -3.63 9.58 6.75
C GLU A 39 -3.48 8.19 6.11
N LEU A 40 -4.44 7.30 6.40
CA LEU A 40 -4.51 5.96 5.84
C LEU A 40 -5.89 5.72 5.24
N LEU A 41 -5.93 5.47 3.94
CA LEU A 41 -7.13 5.14 3.18
C LEU A 41 -6.97 3.80 2.49
N GLN A 42 -8.08 3.20 2.07
CA GLN A 42 -8.10 1.90 1.40
C GLN A 42 -8.67 2.01 -0.01
N PHE A 43 -8.00 1.38 -0.96
CA PHE A 43 -8.56 1.11 -2.29
C PHE A 43 -9.56 -0.05 -2.18
N PRO A 44 -10.85 0.15 -2.50
CA PRO A 44 -11.84 -0.90 -2.36
C PRO A 44 -11.71 -1.97 -3.44
N SER A 45 -11.07 -1.70 -4.57
CA SER A 45 -10.88 -2.70 -5.60
C SER A 45 -9.66 -3.60 -5.29
N GLY A 46 -9.75 -4.86 -5.70
CA GLY A 46 -8.69 -5.86 -5.50
C GLY A 46 -9.00 -6.85 -4.39
N PHE A 47 -8.99 -8.14 -4.74
CA PHE A 47 -9.34 -9.23 -3.82
C PHE A 47 -8.13 -10.03 -3.33
N SER A 48 -7.01 -10.01 -4.08
CA SER A 48 -5.84 -10.83 -3.76
C SER A 48 -4.97 -10.20 -2.68
N ASN A 49 -4.69 -8.91 -2.78
CA ASN A 49 -3.96 -8.13 -1.79
C ASN A 49 -4.72 -6.84 -1.54
N LEU A 50 -4.82 -6.48 -0.26
CA LEU A 50 -5.37 -5.21 0.16
C LEU A 50 -4.37 -4.11 -0.18
N THR A 51 -4.87 -3.02 -0.73
CA THR A 51 -4.06 -1.86 -1.11
C THR A 51 -4.55 -0.65 -0.35
N TYR A 52 -3.61 0.07 0.26
CA TYR A 52 -3.86 1.26 1.06
C TYR A 52 -3.05 2.43 0.51
N LEU A 53 -3.62 3.63 0.59
CA LEU A 53 -2.93 4.89 0.37
C LEU A 53 -2.51 5.44 1.74
N ILE A 54 -1.25 5.79 1.86
CA ILE A 54 -0.70 6.56 2.99
C ILE A 54 -0.36 7.95 2.47
N ILE A 55 -0.87 8.97 3.14
CA ILE A 55 -0.53 10.37 2.86
C ILE A 55 0.21 10.94 4.06
N SER A 56 1.40 11.51 3.81
CA SER A 56 2.19 12.20 4.84
C SER A 56 3.22 13.14 4.22
N ASN A 57 3.41 14.34 4.78
CA ASN A 57 4.38 15.34 4.30
C ASN A 57 4.33 15.60 2.78
N ASP A 58 3.13 15.80 2.23
CA ASP A 58 2.88 15.98 0.79
C ASP A 58 3.36 14.81 -0.09
N LYS A 59 3.60 13.65 0.52
CA LYS A 59 3.99 12.41 -0.16
C LYS A 59 2.89 11.38 -0.03
N GLU A 60 2.82 10.56 -1.06
CA GLU A 60 1.89 9.44 -1.18
C GLU A 60 2.68 8.14 -1.27
N TYR A 61 2.33 7.19 -0.41
CA TYR A 61 2.89 5.84 -0.41
C TYR A 61 1.77 4.83 -0.60
N ILE A 62 2.08 3.72 -1.30
CA ILE A 62 1.13 2.63 -1.47
C ILE A 62 1.55 1.47 -0.57
N LEU A 63 0.66 1.03 0.32
CA LEU A 63 0.87 -0.15 1.16
C LEU A 63 0.07 -1.33 0.62
N ARG A 64 0.71 -2.48 0.43
CA ARG A 64 0.08 -3.73 0.01
C ARG A 64 0.28 -4.83 1.04
N LYS A 65 -0.80 -5.51 1.39
CA LYS A 65 -0.82 -6.58 2.41
C LYS A 65 -1.78 -7.70 2.00
N PRO A 66 -1.47 -8.98 2.28
CA PRO A 66 -2.44 -10.06 2.15
C PRO A 66 -3.67 -9.83 3.05
N PRO A 67 -4.87 -10.32 2.65
CA PRO A 67 -6.05 -10.33 3.51
C PRO A 67 -5.78 -11.10 4.81
N ILE A 68 -6.47 -10.71 5.89
CA ILE A 68 -6.38 -11.42 7.17
C ILE A 68 -6.90 -12.86 6.97
N GLY A 69 -6.11 -13.85 7.39
CA GLY A 69 -6.48 -15.27 7.24
C GLY A 69 -6.25 -15.85 5.84
N ALA A 70 -5.65 -15.08 4.91
CA ALA A 70 -5.17 -15.64 3.65
C ALA A 70 -4.14 -16.74 3.94
N LYS A 71 -4.42 -17.96 3.51
CA LYS A 71 -3.39 -19.00 3.47
C LYS A 71 -2.39 -18.56 2.42
N ILE A 72 -1.14 -18.36 2.80
CA ILE A 72 -0.02 -18.02 1.90
C ILE A 72 0.24 -19.21 0.97
N LYS A 73 -0.67 -19.45 0.04
CA LYS A 73 -0.45 -20.21 -1.19
C LYS A 73 -0.02 -19.19 -2.24
N SER A 74 0.77 -19.65 -3.20
CA SER A 74 1.53 -18.89 -4.23
C SER A 74 0.99 -17.51 -4.69
N GLY A 75 -0.32 -17.30 -4.74
CA GLY A 75 -0.94 -16.02 -5.13
C GLY A 75 -0.70 -14.84 -4.16
N HIS A 76 -0.20 -15.08 -2.95
CA HIS A 76 0.10 -14.04 -1.95
C HIS A 76 1.61 -13.91 -1.64
N ASP A 77 2.49 -14.38 -2.54
CA ASP A 77 3.93 -14.18 -2.40
C ASP A 77 4.32 -12.74 -2.73
N MET A 78 4.23 -11.93 -1.69
CA MET A 78 4.61 -10.53 -1.63
C MET A 78 6.10 -10.29 -1.93
N SER A 79 6.99 -11.23 -1.59
CA SER A 79 8.42 -11.11 -1.91
C SER A 79 8.66 -11.20 -3.40
N ARG A 80 7.94 -12.10 -4.08
CA ARG A 80 7.99 -12.20 -5.55
C ARG A 80 7.49 -10.91 -6.22
N GLU A 81 6.41 -10.32 -5.72
CA GLU A 81 5.87 -9.06 -6.24
C GLU A 81 6.88 -7.91 -6.08
N PHE A 82 7.48 -7.77 -4.89
CA PHE A 82 8.53 -6.77 -4.63
C PHE A 82 9.73 -6.92 -5.57
N ASN A 83 10.21 -8.14 -5.78
CA ASN A 83 11.36 -8.40 -6.64
C ASN A 83 11.09 -8.02 -8.10
N VAL A 84 9.90 -8.34 -8.62
CA VAL A 84 9.52 -8.00 -10.00
C VAL A 84 9.37 -6.48 -10.14
N LEU A 85 8.68 -5.81 -9.21
CA LEU A 85 8.51 -4.35 -9.23
C LEU A 85 9.85 -3.63 -9.14
N SER A 86 10.73 -4.07 -8.25
CA SER A 86 12.08 -3.52 -8.10
C SER A 86 12.96 -3.72 -9.35
N ALA A 87 12.77 -4.82 -10.07
CA ALA A 87 13.45 -5.05 -11.34
C ALA A 87 12.91 -4.17 -12.49
N LEU A 88 11.60 -3.89 -12.47
CA LEU A 88 10.96 -2.98 -13.44
C LEU A 88 11.35 -1.52 -13.20
N ASP A 89 11.34 -1.06 -11.94
CA ASP A 89 11.70 0.32 -11.58
C ASP A 89 13.09 0.73 -12.10
N LYS A 90 14.07 -0.17 -12.00
CA LYS A 90 15.42 0.03 -12.57
C LYS A 90 15.41 0.37 -14.06
N ASN A 91 14.39 -0.07 -14.80
CA ASN A 91 14.29 0.08 -16.26
C ASN A 91 13.24 1.11 -16.70
N TYR A 92 12.32 1.54 -15.82
CA TYR A 92 11.24 2.47 -16.15
C TYR A 92 11.36 3.76 -15.31
N LYS A 93 12.09 4.76 -15.83
CA LYS A 93 12.31 6.08 -15.19
C LYS A 93 11.11 7.05 -15.25
N ASN A 94 9.87 6.56 -15.21
CA ASN A 94 8.69 7.43 -15.20
C ASN A 94 7.95 7.26 -13.88
N HIS A 95 8.22 8.15 -12.92
CA HIS A 95 7.35 8.66 -11.84
C HIS A 95 6.21 7.76 -11.29
N LEU A 96 6.36 6.44 -11.26
CA LEU A 96 5.31 5.55 -10.81
C LEU A 96 5.47 5.33 -9.31
N LEU A 97 4.82 6.21 -8.56
CA LEU A 97 4.39 6.07 -7.17
C LEU A 97 5.55 5.82 -6.19
N GLN A 98 5.82 6.81 -5.35
CA GLN A 98 6.91 6.84 -4.38
C GLN A 98 6.78 5.71 -3.33
N PHE A 99 7.19 4.50 -3.69
CA PHE A 99 7.26 3.28 -2.87
C PHE A 99 5.92 2.53 -2.70
N ILE A 100 5.92 1.30 -3.24
CA ILE A 100 5.00 0.24 -2.85
C ILE A 100 5.64 -0.50 -1.66
N ILE A 101 5.08 -0.31 -0.47
CA ILE A 101 5.45 -1.04 0.74
C ILE A 101 4.73 -2.38 0.72
N VAL A 102 5.50 -3.44 0.85
CA VAL A 102 5.00 -4.81 0.82
C VAL A 102 5.21 -5.44 2.19
N MET A 103 4.11 -5.67 2.93
CA MET A 103 4.17 -6.39 4.21
C MET A 103 3.95 -7.88 3.97
N ILE A 104 4.97 -8.68 4.32
CA ILE A 104 5.02 -10.14 4.18
C ILE A 104 4.23 -10.81 5.30
#